data_AF-A0A1R1DFH3-F1
#
_entry.id   AF-A0A1R1DFH3-F1
#
_cell.length_a   1.000
_cell.length_b   1.000
_cell.length_c   1.000
_cell.angle_alpha   90.00
_cell.angle_beta   90.00
_cell.angle_gamma   90.00
#
_symmetry.space_group_name_H-M   'P 1'
#
loop_
_entity.id
_entity.type
_entity.pdbx_description
1 polymer ?
#
loop_
_entity_poly.entity_id
_entity_poly.type
_entity_poly.pdbx_seq_one_letter_code
_entity_poly.pdbx_strand_id
1 'polypeptide(L)'
;MTFQSISVPNDKVTNGRVLVPIRAVSEYMNGIVNWNKTDNTIKISKNEREVKLQINSKSAQINGEFYTLDVPAKVERGVTYVPIRFVGEALGLSVEWLPRERLAILVDYELQKRIDVIVEPPLSLEDAVAIMNKVSIAYDLSGIKQKQQHLRPYFTERMIQEILSSGGLKQFPDNLKLPFISFASDKNPSYLYGNDQMMFISRSVMVEQAGVYASENGTLVKTSKGWRVEVVRWEFDYPH
;
A
#
# COMPACT_ATOMS: atom_id res chain seq x y z
N MET A 1 15.61 -20.95 8.90
CA MET A 1 15.51 -19.49 8.77
C MET A 1 14.46 -18.98 9.76
N THR A 2 14.80 -17.96 10.56
CA THR A 2 13.86 -17.28 11.47
C THR A 2 13.37 -15.99 10.83
N PHE A 3 12.15 -15.55 11.17
CA PHE A 3 11.62 -14.29 10.65
C PHE A 3 10.90 -13.46 11.71
N GLN A 4 10.85 -12.15 11.48
CA GLN A 4 10.09 -11.18 12.26
C GLN A 4 9.37 -10.22 11.30
N SER A 5 8.21 -9.71 11.71
CA SER A 5 7.48 -8.68 10.98
C SER A 5 7.47 -7.36 11.75
N ILE A 6 7.54 -6.25 11.01
CA ILE A 6 7.45 -4.88 11.52
C ILE A 6 6.37 -4.17 10.70
N SER A 7 5.29 -3.74 11.37
CA SER A 7 4.30 -2.84 10.75
C SER A 7 4.80 -1.40 10.82
N VAL A 8 4.68 -0.69 9.70
CA VAL A 8 5.16 0.68 9.57
C VAL A 8 4.03 1.55 9.02
N PRO A 9 3.63 2.62 9.71
CA PRO A 9 2.58 3.50 9.22
C PRO A 9 2.92 4.12 7.86
N ASN A 10 1.90 4.38 7.03
CA ASN A 10 2.07 4.94 5.68
C ASN A 10 2.79 6.30 5.66
N ASP A 11 2.72 7.09 6.73
CA ASP A 11 3.42 8.38 6.84
C ASP A 11 4.96 8.24 6.89
N LYS A 12 5.47 7.02 7.07
CA LYS A 12 6.90 6.70 7.01
C LYS A 12 7.39 6.35 5.62
N VAL A 13 6.53 6.44 4.60
CA VAL A 13 6.96 6.44 3.21
C VAL A 13 7.23 7.88 2.77
N THR A 14 8.48 8.19 2.45
CA THR A 14 8.90 9.50 1.97
C THR A 14 9.66 9.35 0.67
N ASN A 15 9.28 10.06 -0.40
CA ASN A 15 9.93 9.99 -1.72
C ASN A 15 10.15 8.55 -2.23
N GLY A 16 9.19 7.65 -2.00
CA GLY A 16 9.32 6.23 -2.39
C GLY A 16 10.36 5.44 -1.57
N ARG A 17 10.73 5.92 -0.38
CA ARG A 17 11.60 5.24 0.58
C ARG A 17 10.82 4.96 1.86
N VAL A 18 10.90 3.73 2.34
CA VAL A 18 10.33 3.32 3.61
C VAL A 18 11.32 3.65 4.73
N LEU A 19 10.86 4.44 5.69
CA LEU A 19 11.61 4.74 6.90
C LEU A 19 11.18 3.79 8.02
N VAL A 20 12.14 3.18 8.71
CA VAL A 20 11.84 2.23 9.79
C VAL A 20 12.60 2.57 11.07
N PRO A 21 12.07 2.20 12.25
CA PRO A 21 12.83 2.33 13.49
C PRO A 21 14.13 1.54 13.40
N ILE A 22 15.27 2.22 13.49
CA ILE A 22 16.58 1.59 13.27
C ILE A 22 16.81 0.38 14.17
N ARG A 23 16.48 0.49 15.46
CA ARG A 23 16.68 -0.57 16.45
C ARG A 23 15.90 -1.84 16.13
N ALA A 24 14.67 -1.70 15.62
CA ALA A 24 13.82 -2.84 15.30
C ALA A 24 14.45 -3.73 14.22
N VAL A 25 15.23 -3.14 13.31
CA VAL A 25 15.94 -3.89 12.26
C VAL A 25 17.32 -4.33 12.71
N SER A 26 18.11 -3.39 13.26
CA SER A 26 19.50 -3.67 13.59
C SER A 26 19.61 -4.73 14.67
N GLU A 27 18.85 -4.64 15.76
CA GLU A 27 18.98 -5.57 16.90
C GLU A 27 18.59 -6.99 16.49
N TYR A 28 17.51 -7.14 15.71
CA TYR A 28 17.12 -8.44 15.16
C TYR A 28 18.21 -9.04 14.27
N MET A 29 18.93 -8.21 13.51
CA MET A 29 20.05 -8.61 12.65
C MET A 29 21.41 -8.60 13.37
N ASN A 30 21.43 -8.67 14.71
CA ASN A 30 22.64 -8.65 15.57
C ASN A 30 23.55 -7.42 15.38
N GLY A 31 23.00 -6.31 14.86
CA GLY A 31 23.67 -5.02 14.76
C GLY A 31 23.53 -4.21 16.04
N ILE A 32 24.59 -3.48 16.38
CA ILE A 32 24.67 -2.60 17.56
C ILE A 32 24.44 -1.16 17.11
N VAL A 33 23.57 -0.44 17.82
CA VAL A 33 23.23 0.96 17.53
C VAL A 33 23.72 1.88 18.64
N ASN A 34 24.56 2.83 18.28
CA ASN A 34 25.07 3.86 19.18
C ASN A 34 24.59 5.24 18.72
N TRP A 35 23.94 5.97 19.61
CA TRP A 35 23.55 7.36 19.39
C TRP A 35 24.59 8.29 19.99
N ASN A 36 25.16 9.19 19.18
CA ASN A 36 26.01 10.28 19.65
C ASN A 36 25.20 11.58 19.59
N LYS A 37 24.81 12.06 20.77
CA LYS A 37 24.01 13.29 20.93
C LYS A 37 24.79 14.56 20.58
N THR A 38 26.09 14.60 20.87
CA THR A 38 26.94 15.77 20.61
C THR A 38 27.03 16.05 19.12
N ASP A 39 27.22 14.99 18.33
CA ASP A 39 27.39 15.11 16.88
C ASP A 39 26.06 14.96 16.12
N ASN A 40 24.96 14.65 16.81
CA ASN A 40 23.67 14.25 16.21
C ASN A 40 23.83 13.14 15.16
N THR A 41 24.63 12.13 15.51
CA THR A 41 24.90 10.99 14.62
C THR A 41 24.47 9.69 15.24
N ILE A 42 24.07 8.76 14.38
CA ILE A 42 23.84 7.37 14.75
C ILE A 42 24.89 6.51 14.05
N LYS A 43 25.48 5.60 14.81
CA LYS A 43 26.45 4.63 14.32
C LYS A 43 25.88 3.24 14.51
N ILE A 44 25.84 2.45 13.44
CA ILE A 44 25.33 1.10 13.40
C ILE A 44 26.49 0.19 13.02
N SER A 45 26.78 -0.80 13.85
CA SER A 45 27.89 -1.73 13.61
C SER A 45 27.36 -3.16 13.56
N LYS A 46 27.73 -3.91 12.53
CA LYS A 46 27.39 -5.32 12.37
C LYS A 46 28.54 -6.02 11.66
N ASN A 47 29.13 -7.04 12.29
CA ASN A 47 30.36 -7.67 11.82
C ASN A 47 31.45 -6.61 11.55
N GLU A 48 32.07 -6.63 10.38
CA GLU A 48 33.08 -5.64 9.95
C GLU A 48 32.47 -4.38 9.31
N ARG A 49 31.14 -4.27 9.28
CA ARG A 49 30.45 -3.15 8.65
C ARG A 49 30.03 -2.11 9.66
N GLU A 50 30.33 -0.86 9.35
CA GLU A 50 29.98 0.31 10.12
C GLU A 50 29.25 1.31 9.24
N VAL A 51 28.06 1.73 9.68
CA VAL A 51 27.23 2.74 9.02
C VAL A 51 27.04 3.90 9.98
N LYS A 52 27.45 5.10 9.58
CA LYS A 52 27.22 6.34 10.33
C LYS A 52 26.24 7.21 9.56
N LEU A 53 25.14 7.61 10.19
CA LEU A 53 24.15 8.53 9.60
C LEU A 53 24.12 9.82 10.40
N GLN A 54 24.10 10.95 9.70
CA GLN A 54 23.87 12.26 10.29
C GLN A 54 22.35 12.55 10.30
N ILE A 55 21.78 12.86 11.46
CA ILE A 55 20.34 13.14 11.56
C ILE A 55 19.99 14.44 10.81
N ASN A 56 18.85 14.40 10.13
CA ASN A 56 18.33 15.48 9.28
C ASN A 56 19.27 15.89 8.14
N SER A 57 20.25 15.05 7.82
CA SER A 57 21.18 15.22 6.70
C SER A 57 21.11 14.01 5.78
N LYS A 58 21.38 14.26 4.50
CA LYS A 58 21.53 13.18 3.51
C LYS A 58 22.93 12.57 3.52
N SER A 59 23.84 13.07 4.36
CA SER A 59 25.18 12.51 4.48
C SER A 59 25.16 11.22 5.32
N ALA A 60 25.77 10.18 4.77
CA ALA A 60 26.05 8.93 5.46
C ALA A 60 27.52 8.54 5.26
N GLN A 61 28.03 7.67 6.11
CA GLN A 61 29.31 7.00 5.90
C GLN A 61 29.12 5.49 6.02
N ILE A 62 29.79 4.73 5.16
CA ILE A 62 29.93 3.28 5.27
C ILE A 62 31.42 3.00 5.35
N ASN A 63 31.87 2.40 6.45
CA ASN A 63 33.30 2.13 6.71
C ASN A 63 34.22 3.34 6.50
N GLY A 64 33.72 4.55 6.83
CA GLY A 64 34.46 5.81 6.68
C GLY A 64 34.31 6.52 5.33
N GLU A 65 33.82 5.84 4.30
CA GLU A 65 33.56 6.44 2.99
C GLU A 65 32.20 7.14 2.96
N PHE A 66 32.11 8.28 2.27
CA PHE A 66 30.89 9.09 2.24
C PHE A 66 29.91 8.63 1.16
N TYR A 67 28.62 8.59 1.54
CA TYR A 67 27.50 8.30 0.66
C TYR A 67 26.37 9.31 0.85
N THR A 68 25.52 9.46 -0.17
CA THR A 68 24.34 10.33 -0.12
C THR A 68 23.07 9.50 -0.03
N LEU A 69 22.22 9.82 0.94
CA LEU A 69 20.89 9.24 1.12
C LEU A 69 19.87 9.95 0.23
N ASP A 70 18.91 9.19 -0.31
CA ASP A 70 17.75 9.77 -0.99
C ASP A 70 16.88 10.61 -0.04
N VAL A 71 16.70 10.10 1.19
CA VAL A 71 15.92 10.69 2.27
C VAL A 71 16.77 10.67 3.54
N PRO A 72 16.85 11.77 4.31
CA PRO A 72 17.65 11.81 5.54
C PRO A 72 17.09 10.86 6.61
N ALA A 73 17.97 10.38 7.49
CA ALA A 73 17.55 9.81 8.76
C ALA A 73 16.91 10.89 9.64
N LYS A 74 15.87 10.55 10.40
CA LYS A 74 15.10 11.50 11.20
C LYS A 74 14.86 10.97 12.60
N VAL A 75 14.67 11.87 13.55
CA VAL A 75 14.22 11.52 14.90
C VAL A 75 12.81 12.06 15.08
N GLU A 76 11.87 11.17 15.39
CA GLU A 76 10.48 11.52 15.64
C GLU A 76 10.04 10.88 16.95
N ARG A 77 9.56 11.70 17.90
CA ARG A 77 9.11 11.26 19.23
C ARG A 77 10.13 10.33 19.94
N GLY A 78 11.42 10.63 19.80
CA GLY A 78 12.51 9.86 20.42
C GLY A 78 12.90 8.58 19.67
N VAL A 79 12.25 8.24 18.55
CA VAL A 79 12.60 7.10 17.70
C VAL A 79 13.39 7.59 16.48
N THR A 80 14.52 6.95 16.20
CA THR A 80 15.28 7.22 14.98
C THR A 80 14.76 6.37 13.83
N TYR A 81 14.31 7.03 12.77
CA TYR A 81 13.83 6.44 11.55
C TYR A 81 14.87 6.57 10.44
N VAL A 82 15.14 5.47 9.73
CA VAL A 82 16.18 5.40 8.70
C VAL A 82 15.64 4.80 7.40
N PRO A 83 16.17 5.18 6.22
CA PRO A 83 15.83 4.53 4.96
C PRO A 83 16.28 3.06 4.99
N ILE A 84 15.32 2.14 5.01
CA ILE A 84 15.60 0.72 5.28
C ILE A 84 16.47 0.07 4.22
N ARG A 85 16.28 0.41 2.95
CA ARG A 85 17.09 -0.13 1.85
C ARG A 85 18.57 0.23 2.03
N PHE A 86 18.87 1.52 2.21
CA PHE A 86 20.23 1.99 2.39
C PHE A 86 20.91 1.30 3.58
N VAL A 87 20.26 1.31 4.74
CA VAL A 87 20.85 0.72 5.95
C VAL A 87 20.97 -0.79 5.82
N GLY A 88 19.98 -1.48 5.26
CA GLY A 88 20.01 -2.92 5.05
C GLY A 88 21.16 -3.34 4.14
N GLU A 89 21.25 -2.74 2.96
CA GLU A 89 22.32 -3.03 1.98
C GLU A 89 23.70 -2.69 2.55
N ALA A 90 23.84 -1.54 3.22
CA ALA A 90 25.09 -1.15 3.87
C ALA A 90 25.53 -2.15 4.95
N LEU A 91 24.59 -2.77 5.67
CA LEU A 91 24.85 -3.81 6.67
C LEU A 91 24.93 -5.24 6.09
N GLY A 92 24.86 -5.38 4.76
CA GLY A 92 25.05 -6.66 4.06
C GLY A 92 23.80 -7.52 3.95
N LEU A 93 22.62 -6.90 4.10
CA LEU A 93 21.35 -7.58 3.91
C LEU A 93 20.93 -7.51 2.44
N SER A 94 20.30 -8.57 1.96
CA SER A 94 19.52 -8.51 0.73
C SER A 94 18.20 -7.79 1.00
N VAL A 95 17.80 -6.85 0.14
CA VAL A 95 16.57 -6.05 0.33
C VAL A 95 15.72 -6.08 -0.94
N GLU A 96 14.55 -6.70 -0.83
CA GLU A 96 13.53 -6.77 -1.88
C GLU A 96 12.33 -5.91 -1.50
N TRP A 97 11.71 -5.26 -2.49
CA TRP A 97 10.44 -4.55 -2.32
C TRP A 97 9.39 -5.21 -3.20
N LEU A 98 8.31 -5.67 -2.57
CA LEU A 98 7.13 -6.21 -3.20
C LEU A 98 6.04 -5.12 -3.22
N PRO A 99 5.89 -4.38 -4.34
CA PRO A 99 5.07 -3.17 -4.37
C PRO A 99 3.58 -3.41 -4.22
N ARG A 100 3.08 -4.56 -4.72
CA ARG A 100 1.64 -4.87 -4.67
C ARG A 100 1.18 -5.16 -3.25
N GLU A 101 2.06 -5.78 -2.48
CA GLU A 101 1.92 -6.21 -1.09
C GLU A 101 2.35 -5.11 -0.10
N ARG A 102 3.01 -4.05 -0.60
CA ARG A 102 3.64 -2.99 0.20
C ARG A 102 4.59 -3.56 1.28
N LEU A 103 5.38 -4.54 0.88
CA LEU A 103 6.23 -5.34 1.75
C LEU A 103 7.69 -5.20 1.34
N ALA A 104 8.56 -4.78 2.27
CA ALA A 104 10.00 -4.91 2.10
C ALA A 104 10.49 -6.17 2.82
N ILE A 105 11.22 -7.02 2.10
CA ILE A 105 11.83 -8.23 2.65
C ILE A 105 13.32 -7.98 2.81
N LEU A 106 13.83 -8.11 4.03
CA LEU A 106 15.25 -8.05 4.33
C LEU A 106 15.74 -9.43 4.74
N VAL A 107 16.80 -9.93 4.11
CA VAL A 107 17.36 -11.24 4.41
C VAL A 107 18.83 -11.13 4.77
N ASP A 108 19.18 -11.72 5.91
CA ASP A 108 20.54 -12.08 6.26
C ASP A 108 20.72 -13.58 6.02
N TYR A 109 21.45 -13.94 4.96
CA TYR A 109 21.69 -15.34 4.62
C TYR A 109 22.68 -16.03 5.57
N GLU A 110 23.62 -15.28 6.15
CA GLU A 110 24.61 -15.82 7.10
C GLU A 110 23.94 -16.17 8.42
N LEU A 111 23.09 -15.26 8.94
CA LEU A 111 22.35 -15.47 10.18
C LEU A 111 21.08 -16.30 9.99
N GLN A 112 20.70 -16.61 8.74
CA GLN A 112 19.43 -17.27 8.41
C GLN A 112 18.24 -16.52 9.03
N LYS A 113 18.23 -15.19 8.91
CA LYS A 113 17.22 -14.28 9.48
C LYS A 113 16.52 -13.49 8.38
N ARG A 114 15.23 -13.21 8.57
CA ARG A 114 14.41 -12.40 7.67
C ARG A 114 13.59 -11.37 8.44
N ILE A 115 13.51 -10.14 7.93
CA ILE A 115 12.55 -9.15 8.41
C ILE A 115 11.58 -8.81 7.28
N ASP A 116 10.31 -8.88 7.60
CA ASP A 116 9.22 -8.38 6.77
C ASP A 116 8.78 -7.01 7.29
N VAL A 117 9.08 -5.96 6.52
CA VAL A 117 8.60 -4.60 6.81
C VAL A 117 7.33 -4.37 6.02
N ILE A 118 6.20 -4.44 6.71
CA ILE A 118 4.86 -4.27 6.13
C ILE A 118 4.50 -2.80 6.26
N VAL A 119 4.32 -2.10 5.14
CA VAL A 119 3.86 -0.72 5.16
C VAL A 119 2.34 -0.71 5.21
N GLU A 120 1.80 -0.15 6.29
CA GLU A 120 0.38 -0.03 6.50
C GLU A 120 -0.31 0.65 5.32
N PRO A 121 -1.51 0.18 4.96
CA PRO A 121 -2.27 0.73 3.86
C PRO A 121 -2.71 2.17 4.16
N PRO A 122 -2.67 3.10 3.18
CA PRO A 122 -3.23 4.44 3.33
C PRO A 122 -4.77 4.47 3.40
N LEU A 123 -5.45 3.35 3.12
CA LEU A 123 -6.89 3.16 3.24
C LEU A 123 -7.16 1.74 3.76
N SER A 124 -7.96 1.60 4.82
CA SER A 124 -8.30 0.27 5.36
C SER A 124 -9.12 -0.55 4.35
N LEU A 125 -9.13 -1.89 4.50
CA LEU A 125 -10.00 -2.75 3.69
C LEU A 125 -11.47 -2.36 3.86
N GLU A 126 -11.89 -2.09 5.09
CA GLU A 126 -13.25 -1.70 5.44
C GLU A 126 -13.65 -0.41 4.71
N ASP A 127 -12.82 0.62 4.76
CA ASP A 127 -13.08 1.90 4.08
C ASP A 127 -13.10 1.74 2.55
N ALA A 128 -12.19 0.93 2.01
CA ALA A 128 -12.15 0.63 0.57
C ALA A 128 -13.45 -0.06 0.11
N VAL A 129 -13.92 -1.05 0.87
CA VAL A 129 -15.20 -1.72 0.63
C VAL A 129 -16.37 -0.74 0.76
N ALA A 130 -16.35 0.14 1.77
CA ALA A 130 -17.38 1.15 1.96
C ALA A 130 -17.48 2.11 0.76
N ILE A 131 -16.34 2.51 0.18
CA ILE A 131 -16.30 3.30 -1.06
C ILE A 131 -16.84 2.50 -2.24
N MET A 132 -16.42 1.24 -2.40
CA MET A 132 -16.91 0.38 -3.49
C MET A 132 -18.42 0.12 -3.43
N ASN A 133 -19.00 0.03 -2.24
CA ASN A 133 -20.45 -0.12 -2.09
C ASN A 133 -21.24 1.07 -2.66
N LYS A 134 -20.60 2.25 -2.80
CA LYS A 134 -21.20 3.43 -3.43
C LYS A 134 -21.24 3.35 -4.95
N VAL A 135 -20.59 2.38 -5.58
CA VAL A 135 -20.71 2.11 -7.03
C VAL A 135 -22.18 1.90 -7.42
N SER A 136 -22.97 1.29 -6.53
CA SER A 136 -24.39 1.01 -6.75
C SER A 136 -25.23 2.24 -7.12
N ILE A 137 -24.87 3.42 -6.64
CA ILE A 137 -25.62 4.66 -6.95
C ILE A 137 -25.46 5.09 -8.41
N ALA A 138 -24.44 4.59 -9.09
CA ALA A 138 -24.14 4.92 -10.48
C ALA A 138 -24.83 3.96 -11.47
N TYR A 139 -25.49 2.90 -11.01
CA TYR A 139 -26.16 1.94 -11.89
C TYR A 139 -27.41 2.52 -12.56
N ASP A 140 -28.22 3.26 -11.81
CA ASP A 140 -29.40 3.93 -12.33
C ASP A 140 -29.44 5.39 -11.85
N LEU A 141 -29.36 6.31 -12.80
CA LEU A 141 -29.40 7.74 -12.55
C LEU A 141 -30.75 8.38 -12.93
N SER A 142 -31.74 7.61 -13.35
CA SER A 142 -33.02 8.10 -13.88
C SER A 142 -33.76 9.03 -12.90
N GLY A 143 -33.72 8.72 -11.61
CA GLY A 143 -34.34 9.51 -10.53
C GLY A 143 -33.47 10.62 -9.92
N ILE A 144 -32.22 10.78 -10.35
CA ILE A 144 -31.25 11.66 -9.67
C ILE A 144 -31.22 13.04 -10.31
N LYS A 145 -31.66 14.06 -9.56
CA LYS A 145 -31.44 15.48 -9.89
C LYS A 145 -29.98 15.86 -9.62
N GLN A 146 -29.41 16.74 -10.45
CA GLN A 146 -28.02 17.20 -10.32
C GLN A 146 -27.01 16.04 -10.23
N LYS A 147 -27.12 15.08 -11.18
CA LYS A 147 -26.34 13.83 -11.22
C LYS A 147 -24.85 14.01 -10.91
N GLN A 148 -24.20 15.00 -11.52
CA GLN A 148 -22.77 15.27 -11.28
C GLN A 148 -22.48 15.59 -9.80
N GLN A 149 -23.28 16.43 -9.15
CA GLN A 149 -23.09 16.78 -7.73
C GLN A 149 -23.30 15.57 -6.82
N HIS A 150 -24.26 14.70 -7.15
CA HIS A 150 -24.52 13.48 -6.40
C HIS A 150 -23.36 12.48 -6.48
N LEU A 151 -22.65 12.42 -7.61
CA LEU A 151 -21.56 11.46 -7.85
C LEU A 151 -20.18 11.94 -7.33
N ARG A 152 -19.93 13.25 -7.26
CA ARG A 152 -18.66 13.86 -6.80
C ARG A 152 -18.06 13.33 -5.49
N PRO A 153 -18.85 12.93 -4.47
CA PRO A 153 -18.29 12.37 -3.25
C PRO A 153 -17.63 11.00 -3.41
N TYR A 154 -17.94 10.27 -4.49
CA TYR A 154 -17.59 8.85 -4.61
C TYR A 154 -16.72 8.53 -5.83
N PHE A 155 -16.87 9.29 -6.91
CA PHE A 155 -16.18 9.04 -8.17
C PHE A 155 -15.23 10.17 -8.52
N THR A 156 -14.20 9.87 -9.31
CA THR A 156 -13.36 10.90 -9.91
C THR A 156 -14.08 11.61 -11.04
N GLU A 157 -13.60 12.80 -11.43
CA GLU A 157 -14.25 13.54 -12.52
C GLU A 157 -14.26 12.73 -13.83
N ARG A 158 -13.17 12.00 -14.14
CA ARG A 158 -13.14 11.10 -15.32
C ARG A 158 -14.24 10.05 -15.24
N MET A 159 -14.36 9.36 -14.12
CA MET A 159 -15.37 8.33 -13.92
C MET A 159 -16.79 8.91 -13.95
N ILE A 160 -17.01 10.11 -13.42
CA ILE A 160 -18.30 10.81 -13.52
C ILE A 160 -18.66 11.07 -14.98
N GLN A 161 -17.73 11.57 -15.79
CA GLN A 161 -17.97 11.80 -17.22
C GLN A 161 -18.33 10.50 -17.94
N GLU A 162 -17.62 9.41 -17.64
CA GLU A 162 -17.92 8.07 -18.18
C GLU A 162 -19.35 7.64 -17.83
N ILE A 163 -19.71 7.64 -16.54
CA ILE A 163 -21.04 7.28 -16.04
C ILE A 163 -22.14 8.13 -16.71
N LEU A 164 -21.95 9.44 -16.80
CA LEU A 164 -22.94 10.34 -17.39
C LEU A 164 -23.10 10.11 -18.89
N SER A 165 -21.99 9.85 -19.60
CA SER A 165 -22.01 9.57 -21.04
C SER A 165 -22.68 8.24 -21.39
N SER A 166 -22.57 7.23 -20.51
CA SER A 166 -23.19 5.92 -20.69
C SER A 166 -24.62 5.84 -20.14
N GLY A 167 -25.12 6.90 -19.49
CA GLY A 167 -26.43 6.92 -18.84
C GLY A 167 -26.49 6.15 -17.51
N GLY A 168 -25.34 5.76 -16.96
CA GLY A 168 -25.19 4.88 -15.80
C GLY A 168 -24.17 3.77 -16.06
N LEU A 169 -23.78 3.07 -15.00
CA LEU A 169 -22.98 1.84 -15.10
C LEU A 169 -23.90 0.68 -15.45
N LYS A 170 -23.61 -0.03 -16.54
CA LYS A 170 -24.34 -1.24 -16.90
C LYS A 170 -23.97 -2.33 -15.89
N GLN A 171 -24.97 -2.87 -15.19
CA GLN A 171 -24.75 -3.88 -14.14
C GLN A 171 -24.23 -5.21 -14.70
N PHE A 172 -24.77 -5.65 -15.84
CA PHE A 172 -24.50 -6.95 -16.46
C PHE A 172 -24.71 -6.86 -17.98
N PRO A 173 -24.21 -7.82 -18.79
CA PRO A 173 -24.77 -8.05 -20.12
C PRO A 173 -26.27 -8.33 -19.97
N ASP A 174 -27.10 -7.89 -20.93
CA ASP A 174 -28.57 -7.85 -20.82
C ASP A 174 -29.25 -9.21 -20.47
N ASN A 175 -28.51 -10.32 -20.54
CA ASN A 175 -28.95 -11.68 -20.25
C ASN A 175 -28.72 -12.15 -18.79
N LEU A 176 -27.94 -11.44 -17.97
CA LEU A 176 -27.71 -11.79 -16.57
C LEU A 176 -28.61 -10.96 -15.64
N LYS A 177 -29.76 -11.51 -15.25
CA LYS A 177 -30.57 -10.94 -14.16
C LYS A 177 -30.04 -11.48 -12.84
N LEU A 178 -29.20 -10.70 -12.15
CA LEU A 178 -28.85 -11.03 -10.77
C LEU A 178 -29.96 -10.55 -9.83
N PRO A 179 -30.41 -11.38 -8.86
CA PRO A 179 -31.20 -10.86 -7.75
C PRO A 179 -30.37 -9.78 -7.06
N PHE A 180 -31.01 -8.70 -6.63
CA PHE A 180 -30.40 -7.61 -5.86
C PHE A 180 -29.31 -8.18 -4.95
N ILE A 181 -28.04 -7.96 -5.33
CA ILE A 181 -26.93 -8.32 -4.44
C ILE A 181 -27.02 -7.28 -3.33
N SER A 182 -27.79 -7.59 -2.28
CA SER A 182 -27.48 -7.06 -0.98
C SER A 182 -26.05 -7.54 -0.73
N PHE A 183 -25.15 -6.58 -0.55
CA PHE A 183 -23.74 -6.86 -0.28
C PHE A 183 -23.64 -7.47 1.12
N ALA A 184 -24.07 -8.72 1.27
CA ALA A 184 -23.87 -9.52 2.45
C ALA A 184 -22.40 -9.96 2.48
N SER A 185 -21.85 -9.83 3.69
CA SER A 185 -20.49 -9.95 4.23
C SER A 185 -19.59 -11.11 3.77
N ASP A 186 -19.96 -11.93 2.79
CA ASP A 186 -19.49 -13.31 2.72
C ASP A 186 -18.42 -13.54 1.63
N LYS A 187 -17.78 -12.46 1.14
CA LYS A 187 -16.76 -12.52 0.07
C LYS A 187 -15.54 -11.76 0.53
N ASN A 188 -14.47 -12.47 0.88
CA ASN A 188 -13.20 -11.89 1.32
C ASN A 188 -12.67 -10.90 0.26
N PRO A 189 -12.88 -9.59 0.42
CA PRO A 189 -12.40 -8.64 -0.55
C PRO A 189 -10.88 -8.58 -0.40
N SER A 190 -10.18 -8.64 -1.53
CA SER A 190 -8.73 -8.47 -1.56
C SER A 190 -8.40 -7.11 -2.15
N TYR A 191 -7.30 -6.52 -1.69
CA TYR A 191 -6.72 -5.37 -2.35
C TYR A 191 -5.25 -5.58 -2.64
N LEU A 192 -4.79 -4.94 -3.71
CA LEU A 192 -3.38 -4.75 -4.03
C LEU A 192 -3.15 -3.28 -4.34
N TYR A 193 -1.91 -2.82 -4.17
CA TYR A 193 -1.56 -1.44 -4.50
C TYR A 193 -0.91 -1.32 -5.87
N GLY A 194 -1.30 -0.28 -6.61
CA GLY A 194 -0.52 0.22 -7.73
C GLY A 194 0.59 1.15 -7.24
N ASN A 195 0.24 2.10 -6.36
CA ASN A 195 1.14 3.03 -5.67
C ASN A 195 0.43 3.65 -4.45
N ASP A 196 1.04 4.63 -3.78
CA ASP A 196 0.46 5.32 -2.60
C ASP A 196 -0.83 6.10 -2.87
N GLN A 197 -1.21 6.25 -4.14
CA GLN A 197 -2.41 6.96 -4.60
C GLN A 197 -3.39 6.05 -5.34
N MET A 198 -3.10 4.75 -5.48
CA MET A 198 -3.91 3.84 -6.27
C MET A 198 -4.01 2.45 -5.64
N MET A 199 -5.23 1.96 -5.50
CA MET A 199 -5.57 0.66 -4.95
C MET A 199 -6.48 -0.08 -5.93
N PHE A 200 -6.24 -1.38 -6.09
CA PHE A 200 -7.14 -2.32 -6.75
C PHE A 200 -7.90 -3.07 -5.68
N ILE A 201 -9.20 -3.19 -5.84
CA ILE A 201 -10.07 -3.97 -4.96
C ILE A 201 -10.91 -4.90 -5.82
N SER A 202 -10.99 -6.16 -5.42
CA SER A 202 -11.76 -7.17 -6.14
C SER A 202 -12.70 -7.90 -5.20
N ARG A 203 -13.89 -8.23 -5.70
CA ARG A 203 -14.85 -9.13 -5.06
C ARG A 203 -15.46 -10.04 -6.10
N SER A 204 -15.58 -11.32 -5.77
CA SER A 204 -16.12 -12.34 -6.68
C SER A 204 -17.36 -12.99 -6.09
N VAL A 205 -18.34 -13.27 -6.95
CA VAL A 205 -19.58 -13.97 -6.61
C VAL A 205 -19.82 -15.12 -7.57
N MET A 206 -20.17 -16.28 -7.02
CA MET A 206 -20.72 -17.38 -7.81
C MET A 206 -22.15 -17.01 -8.23
N VAL A 207 -22.41 -16.90 -9.53
CA VAL A 207 -23.76 -16.75 -10.07
C VAL A 207 -24.30 -18.15 -10.33
N GLU A 208 -24.99 -18.72 -9.35
CA GLU A 208 -25.46 -20.11 -9.39
C GLU A 208 -26.29 -20.43 -10.63
N GLN A 209 -27.18 -19.53 -11.06
CA GLN A 209 -28.05 -19.78 -12.22
C GLN A 209 -27.29 -19.90 -13.55
N ALA A 210 -26.10 -19.29 -13.61
CA ALA A 210 -25.26 -19.29 -14.81
C ALA A 210 -24.02 -20.18 -14.66
N GLY A 211 -23.72 -20.69 -13.46
CA GLY A 211 -22.51 -21.44 -13.19
C GLY A 211 -21.22 -20.62 -13.40
N VAL A 212 -21.26 -19.28 -13.33
CA VAL A 212 -20.10 -18.40 -13.59
C VAL A 212 -19.69 -17.57 -12.39
N TYR A 213 -18.38 -17.41 -12.17
CA TYR A 213 -17.91 -16.44 -11.18
C TYR A 213 -17.90 -15.05 -11.81
N ALA A 214 -18.70 -14.14 -11.26
CA ALA A 214 -18.66 -12.73 -11.63
C ALA A 214 -17.79 -11.96 -10.63
N SER A 215 -16.79 -11.24 -11.12
CA SER A 215 -15.89 -10.42 -10.32
C SER A 215 -16.12 -8.95 -10.62
N GLU A 216 -16.36 -8.15 -9.59
CA GLU A 216 -16.36 -6.70 -9.69
C GLU A 216 -14.99 -6.18 -9.25
N ASN A 217 -14.28 -5.57 -10.19
CA ASN A 217 -12.94 -5.03 -10.01
C ASN A 217 -13.00 -3.51 -9.98
N GLY A 218 -12.64 -2.93 -8.84
CA GLY A 218 -12.54 -1.49 -8.62
C GLY A 218 -11.11 -1.01 -8.63
N THR A 219 -10.87 0.16 -9.23
CA THR A 219 -9.66 0.96 -8.96
C THR A 219 -10.07 2.18 -8.14
N LEU A 220 -9.50 2.32 -6.95
CA LEU A 220 -9.63 3.51 -6.12
C LEU A 220 -8.40 4.39 -6.28
N VAL A 221 -8.59 5.69 -6.38
CA VAL A 221 -7.49 6.67 -6.41
C VAL A 221 -7.65 7.74 -5.33
N LYS A 222 -6.52 8.15 -4.75
CA LYS A 222 -6.47 9.21 -3.75
C LYS A 222 -6.50 10.57 -4.45
N THR A 223 -7.56 11.35 -4.19
CA THR A 223 -7.70 12.73 -4.67
C THR A 223 -7.47 13.73 -3.53
N SER A 224 -7.43 15.03 -3.84
CA SER A 224 -7.40 16.09 -2.83
C SER A 224 -8.63 16.10 -1.90
N LYS A 225 -9.72 15.44 -2.29
CA LYS A 225 -10.97 15.31 -1.51
C LYS A 225 -11.14 13.93 -0.87
N GLY A 226 -10.09 13.11 -0.86
CA GLY A 226 -10.09 11.73 -0.37
C GLY A 226 -10.13 10.69 -1.49
N TRP A 227 -10.27 9.42 -1.11
CA TRP A 227 -10.31 8.30 -2.04
C TRP A 227 -11.61 8.29 -2.86
N ARG A 228 -11.49 7.98 -4.14
CA ARG A 228 -12.60 7.95 -5.11
C ARG A 228 -12.46 6.76 -6.04
N VAL A 229 -13.59 6.25 -6.53
CA VAL A 229 -13.65 5.24 -7.58
C VAL A 229 -13.23 5.88 -8.90
N GLU A 230 -12.21 5.29 -9.53
CA GLU A 230 -11.63 5.70 -10.80
C GLU A 230 -12.05 4.77 -11.93
N VAL A 231 -12.12 3.46 -11.67
CA VAL A 231 -12.53 2.44 -12.63
C VAL A 231 -13.39 1.41 -11.92
N VAL A 232 -14.43 0.93 -12.60
CA VAL A 232 -15.16 -0.29 -12.23
C VAL A 232 -15.27 -1.17 -13.46
N ARG A 233 -14.95 -2.45 -13.33
CA ARG A 233 -15.09 -3.45 -14.39
C ARG A 233 -15.71 -4.73 -13.84
N TRP A 234 -16.46 -5.40 -14.69
CA TRP A 234 -16.96 -6.74 -14.43
C TRP A 234 -16.17 -7.75 -15.27
N GLU A 235 -15.74 -8.84 -14.64
CA GLU A 235 -15.11 -9.98 -15.28
C GLU A 235 -15.95 -11.23 -14.98
N PHE A 236 -16.13 -12.10 -15.96
CA PHE A 236 -16.90 -13.33 -15.83
C PHE A 236 -16.00 -14.50 -16.16
N ASP A 237 -15.78 -15.36 -15.17
CA ASP A 237 -15.03 -16.60 -15.33
C ASP A 237 -16.01 -17.75 -15.57
N TYR A 238 -15.98 -18.30 -16.78
CA TYR A 238 -16.80 -19.41 -17.19
C TYR A 238 -16.00 -20.69 -16.95
N PRO A 239 -16.50 -21.64 -16.13
CA PRO A 239 -15.81 -22.92 -15.98
C PRO A 239 -15.66 -23.58 -17.35
N HIS A 240 -14.42 -23.91 -17.70
CA HIS A 240 -14.06 -24.66 -18.91
C HIS A 240 -14.60 -26.08 -18.88
#